data_AF-A0A356MNK1-F1
#
_entry.id   AF-A0A356MNK1-F1
#
_cell.length_a   1.000
_cell.length_b   1.000
_cell.length_c   1.000
_cell.angle_alpha   90.00
_cell.angle_beta   90.00
_cell.angle_gamma   90.00
#
_symmetry.space_group_name_H-M   'P 1'
#
loop_
_entity.id
_entity.type
_entity.pdbx_description
1 polymer ?
#
loop_
_entity_poly.entity_id
_entity_poly.type
_entity_poly.pdbx_seq_one_letter_code
_entity_poly.pdbx_strand_id
1 'polypeptide(L)'
;GDTPSPDTELMTESLRKEIERSLRTLTPREGDVIRLYFGLNGEHPMTLEEIGERFDLTRERVRQIKEKAIRRLKHTSRSRILKSYLG
;
A
#
# COMPACT_ATOMS: atom_id res chain seq x y z
N GLY A 1 -0.64 29.73 3.36
CA GLY A 1 -1.20 28.47 3.84
C GLY A 1 -1.51 27.68 2.61
N ASP A 2 -0.77 26.61 2.36
CA ASP A 2 -0.93 25.79 1.16
C ASP A 2 -2.16 24.91 1.34
N THR A 3 -3.34 25.44 0.99
CA THR A 3 -4.54 24.62 0.83
C THR A 3 -4.29 23.72 -0.37
N PRO A 4 -4.25 22.39 -0.21
CA PRO A 4 -4.12 21.50 -1.36
C PRO A 4 -5.28 21.80 -2.31
N SER A 5 -4.95 22.12 -3.56
CA SER A 5 -5.97 22.38 -4.58
C SER A 5 -6.96 21.21 -4.64
N PRO A 6 -8.26 21.46 -4.91
CA PRO A 6 -9.27 20.40 -4.99
C PRO A 6 -8.91 19.32 -6.02
N ASP A 7 -8.13 19.69 -7.05
CA ASP A 7 -7.53 18.79 -8.04
C ASP A 7 -6.60 17.76 -7.40
N THR A 8 -5.80 18.19 -6.43
CA THR A 8 -4.85 17.36 -5.67
C THR A 8 -5.59 16.42 -4.72
N GLU A 9 -6.67 16.88 -4.09
CA GLU A 9 -7.54 16.03 -3.25
C GLU A 9 -8.30 14.98 -4.07
N LEU A 10 -8.86 15.35 -5.22
CA LEU A 10 -9.54 14.44 -6.15
C LEU A 10 -8.58 13.40 -6.75
N MET A 11 -7.35 13.79 -7.08
CA MET A 11 -6.28 12.86 -7.48
C MET A 11 -5.90 11.91 -6.34
N THR A 12 -5.79 12.42 -5.12
CA THR A 12 -5.47 11.60 -3.94
C THR A 12 -6.57 10.58 -3.64
N GLU A 13 -7.84 10.96 -3.77
CA GLU A 13 -8.96 10.06 -3.51
C GLU A 13 -9.11 8.99 -4.61
N SER A 14 -8.91 9.37 -5.87
CA SER A 14 -8.88 8.44 -7.01
C SER A 14 -7.72 7.44 -6.87
N LEU A 15 -6.55 7.91 -6.46
CA LEU A 15 -5.37 7.10 -6.18
C LEU A 15 -5.61 6.15 -5.01
N ARG A 16 -6.23 6.61 -3.93
CA ARG A 16 -6.61 5.75 -2.78
C ARG A 16 -7.54 4.62 -3.22
N LYS A 17 -8.56 4.92 -4.05
CA LYS A 17 -9.48 3.90 -4.58
C LYS A 17 -8.76 2.89 -5.49
N GLU A 18 -7.82 3.34 -6.31
CA GLU A 18 -6.97 2.49 -7.16
C GLU A 18 -6.08 1.55 -6.33
N ILE A 19 -5.41 2.11 -5.32
CA ILE A 19 -4.58 1.36 -4.39
C ILE A 19 -5.46 0.33 -3.67
N GLU A 20 -6.61 0.73 -3.12
CA GLU A 20 -7.51 -0.20 -2.43
C GLU A 20 -8.01 -1.32 -3.35
N ARG A 21 -8.40 -1.01 -4.59
CA ARG A 21 -8.78 -2.03 -5.58
C ARG A 21 -7.65 -2.99 -5.90
N SER A 22 -6.41 -2.52 -5.86
CA SER A 22 -5.23 -3.35 -6.09
C SER A 22 -4.91 -4.19 -4.86
N LEU A 23 -5.02 -3.64 -3.65
CA LEU A 23 -4.89 -4.37 -2.38
C LEU A 23 -5.93 -5.46 -2.22
N ARG A 24 -7.16 -5.26 -2.72
CA ARG A 24 -8.21 -6.30 -2.77
C ARG A 24 -7.82 -7.54 -3.60
N THR A 25 -6.82 -7.44 -4.48
CA THR A 25 -6.30 -8.60 -5.23
C THR A 25 -5.26 -9.41 -4.43
N LEU A 26 -4.73 -8.82 -3.35
CA LEU A 26 -3.81 -9.46 -2.44
C LEU A 26 -4.57 -10.32 -1.43
N THR A 27 -3.85 -11.21 -0.76
CA THR A 27 -4.41 -11.86 0.43
C THR A 27 -4.63 -10.84 1.54
N PRO A 28 -5.56 -11.05 2.49
CA PRO A 28 -5.81 -10.10 3.58
C PRO A 28 -4.52 -9.69 4.29
N ARG A 29 -3.67 -10.67 4.61
CA ARG A 29 -2.38 -10.48 5.28
C ARG A 29 -1.37 -9.66 4.46
N GLU A 30 -1.32 -9.86 3.15
CA GLU A 30 -0.49 -9.04 2.24
C GLU A 30 -1.03 -7.61 2.14
N GLY A 31 -2.36 -7.46 2.07
CA GLY A 31 -3.04 -6.17 2.02
C GLY A 31 -2.80 -5.36 3.29
N ASP A 32 -2.94 -5.97 4.47
CA ASP A 32 -2.74 -5.31 5.76
C ASP A 32 -1.28 -4.87 5.95
N VAL A 33 -0.31 -5.71 5.62
CA VAL A 33 1.12 -5.32 5.68
C VAL A 33 1.39 -4.10 4.80
N ILE A 34 0.84 -4.04 3.59
CA ILE A 34 1.01 -2.89 2.70
C ILE A 34 0.25 -1.66 3.22
N ARG A 35 -0.95 -1.84 3.77
CA ARG A 35 -1.73 -0.73 4.38
C ARG A 35 -0.97 -0.07 5.51
N LEU A 36 -0.43 -0.87 6.42
CA LEU A 36 0.33 -0.37 7.56
C LEU A 36 1.65 0.25 7.13
N TYR A 37 2.36 -0.37 6.20
CA TYR A 37 3.65 0.14 5.74
C TYR A 37 3.55 1.52 5.07
N PHE A 38 2.47 1.75 4.31
CA PHE A 38 2.25 3.02 3.62
C PHE A 38 1.31 3.98 4.34
N GLY A 39 0.75 3.60 5.50
CA GLY A 39 -0.23 4.42 6.22
C GLY A 39 -1.51 4.66 5.42
N LEU A 40 -2.04 3.61 4.79
CA LEU A 40 -3.24 3.70 3.95
C LEU A 40 -4.50 3.53 4.81
N ASN A 41 -5.61 4.08 4.32
CA ASN A 41 -6.93 3.98 4.97
C ASN A 41 -7.00 4.62 6.37
N GLY A 42 -6.20 5.66 6.61
CA GLY A 42 -6.18 6.38 7.89
C GLY A 42 -5.29 5.76 8.96
N GLU A 43 -4.60 4.65 8.66
CA GLU A 43 -3.54 4.13 9.53
C GLU A 43 -2.29 5.02 9.41
N HIS A 44 -1.51 5.14 10.48
CA HIS A 44 -0.18 5.73 10.39
C HIS A 44 0.81 4.77 9.72
N PRO A 45 1.77 5.27 8.92
CA PRO A 45 2.81 4.43 8.35
C PRO A 45 3.66 3.81 9.46
N MET A 46 3.79 2.48 9.44
CA MET A 46 4.56 1.69 10.39
C MET A 46 5.82 1.11 9.73
N THR A 47 6.86 0.95 10.53
CA THR A 47 8.09 0.27 10.12
C THR A 47 7.88 -1.24 9.97
N LEU A 48 8.79 -1.91 9.26
CA LEU A 48 8.76 -3.38 9.12
C LEU A 48 8.88 -4.10 10.48
N GLU A 49 9.50 -3.44 11.46
CA GLU A 49 9.71 -3.97 12.80
C GLU A 49 8.40 -3.90 13.60
N GLU A 50 7.73 -2.74 13.63
CA GLU A 50 6.41 -2.55 14.26
C GLU A 50 5.34 -3.46 13.63
N ILE A 51 5.34 -3.59 12.31
CA ILE A 51 4.46 -4.55 11.62
C ILE A 51 4.84 -5.98 12.01
N GLY A 52 6.13 -6.28 12.17
CA GLY A 52 6.60 -7.58 12.63
C GLY A 52 6.02 -7.93 14.00
N GLU A 53 6.15 -7.01 14.96
CA GLU A 53 5.60 -7.16 16.31
C GLU A 53 4.07 -7.33 16.29
N ARG A 54 3.35 -6.55 15.46
CA ARG A 54 1.88 -6.63 15.37
C ARG A 54 1.37 -7.94 14.78
N PHE A 55 2.14 -8.58 13.88
CA PHE A 55 1.75 -9.83 13.22
C PHE A 55 2.41 -11.08 13.81
N ASP A 56 3.19 -10.93 14.89
CA ASP A 56 4.05 -11.97 15.45
C ASP A 56 4.97 -12.60 14.38
N LEU A 57 5.59 -11.72 13.59
CA LEU A 57 6.46 -12.07 12.46
C LEU A 57 7.82 -11.41 12.61
N THR A 58 8.85 -12.09 12.12
CA THR A 58 10.16 -11.45 12.00
C THR A 58 10.11 -10.34 10.94
N ARG A 59 10.94 -9.30 11.13
CA ARG A 59 11.13 -8.22 10.16
C ARG A 59 11.37 -8.74 8.74
N GLU A 60 12.17 -9.80 8.61
CA GLU A 60 12.47 -10.41 7.31
C GLU A 60 11.24 -11.07 6.69
N ARG A 61 10.36 -11.68 7.51
CA ARG A 61 9.11 -12.24 7.02
C ARG A 61 8.14 -11.17 6.53
N VAL A 62 8.06 -10.03 7.23
CA VAL A 62 7.29 -8.87 6.76
C VAL A 62 7.87 -8.32 5.45
N ARG A 63 9.20 -8.24 5.32
CA ARG A 63 9.88 -7.84 4.08
C ARG A 63 9.48 -8.75 2.91
N GLN A 64 9.51 -10.07 3.10
CA GLN A 64 9.10 -11.04 2.09
C GLN A 64 7.62 -10.89 1.69
N ILE A 65 6.72 -10.70 2.67
CA ILE A 65 5.29 -10.47 2.40
C ILE A 65 5.11 -9.19 1.60
N LYS A 66 5.81 -8.11 1.96
CA LYS A 66 5.80 -6.84 1.22
C LYS A 66 6.26 -7.03 -0.23
N GLU A 67 7.40 -7.69 -0.44
CA GLU A 67 7.92 -7.93 -1.79
C GLU A 67 6.98 -8.80 -2.63
N LYS A 68 6.39 -9.83 -2.02
CA LYS A 68 5.40 -10.68 -2.67
C LYS A 68 4.14 -9.91 -3.05
N ALA A 69 3.64 -9.07 -2.15
CA ALA A 69 2.52 -8.17 -2.39
C ALA A 69 2.82 -7.21 -3.55
N ILE A 70 3.97 -6.52 -3.53
CA ILE A 70 4.41 -5.62 -4.61
C ILE A 70 4.53 -6.37 -5.93
N ARG A 71 5.09 -7.59 -5.93
CA ARG A 71 5.19 -8.41 -7.14
C ARG A 71 3.82 -8.78 -7.70
N ARG A 72 2.86 -9.15 -6.84
CA ARG A 72 1.46 -9.39 -7.26
C ARG A 72 0.85 -8.11 -7.81
N LEU A 73 0.96 -6.98 -7.11
CA LEU A 73 0.48 -5.67 -7.56
C LEU A 73 1.04 -5.28 -8.93
N LYS A 74 2.33 -5.55 -9.20
CA LYS A 74 2.98 -5.32 -10.50
C LYS A 74 2.48 -6.25 -11.61
N HIS A 75 2.03 -7.45 -11.27
CA HIS A 75 1.64 -8.48 -12.24
C HIS A 75 0.14 -8.52 -12.53
N THR A 76 -0.70 -7.94 -11.67
CA THR A 76 -2.10 -7.68 -12.05
C THR A 76 -2.11 -6.66 -13.18
N SER A 77 -2.95 -6.86 -14.20
CA SER A 77 -3.09 -5.98 -15.37
C SER A 77 -3.43 -4.53 -15.01
N ARG A 78 -3.82 -4.24 -13.76
CA ARG A 78 -4.05 -2.89 -13.21
C ARG A 78 -2.77 -2.17 -12.77
N SER A 79 -1.61 -2.84 -12.81
CA SER A 79 -0.31 -2.25 -12.46
C SER A 79 0.13 -1.12 -13.37
N ARG A 80 -0.49 -0.98 -14.56
CA ARG A 80 -0.17 0.08 -15.51
C ARG A 80 -0.44 1.47 -14.93
N ILE A 81 -1.44 1.60 -14.05
CA ILE A 81 -1.77 2.87 -13.38
C ILE A 81 -0.88 3.10 -12.16
N LEU A 82 -0.52 2.05 -11.41
CA LEU A 82 0.44 2.17 -10.31
C LEU A 82 1.86 2.47 -10.81
N LYS A 83 2.24 1.99 -12.00
CA LYS A 83 3.54 2.26 -12.62
C LYS A 83 3.74 3.73 -12.99
N SER A 84 2.69 4.48 -13.33
CA SER A 84 2.81 5.92 -13.63
C SER A 84 2.95 6.79 -12.37
N TYR A 85 2.79 6.23 -11.18
CA TYR A 85 2.91 6.94 -9.90
C TYR A 85 4.08 6.43 -9.03
N LEU A 86 4.59 5.22 -9.31
CA LEU A 86 5.82 4.65 -8.71
C LEU A 86 7.05 4.85 -9.61
N GLY A 87 6.91 5.61 -10.71
CA GLY A 87 7.96 6.00 -11.64
C GLY A 87 8.11 7.50 -11.66
#